data_AF-S7VER7-F1
#
_entry.id   AF-S7VER7-F1
#
_cell.length_a   1.000
_cell.length_b   1.000
_cell.length_c   1.000
_cell.angle_alpha   90.00
_cell.angle_beta   90.00
_cell.angle_gamma   90.00
#
_symmetry.space_group_name_H-M   'P 1'
#
loop_
_entity.id
_entity.type
_entity.pdbx_description
1 polymer ?
#
loop_
_entity_poly.entity_id
_entity_poly.type
_entity_poly.pdbx_seq_one_letter_code
_entity_poly.pdbx_strand_id
1 'polypeptide(L)'
;MPEKVQEKRWKRIKKRLDKGKNTPIRNVVVTREIQAINGYYLIYNDHFTSSSSKYVPRDGMYASNFYRLNPMMGGYGGTYNPLWLDPRLRSAQTLDQYKFLAAQFILLDEDGNIVWDNSLSLNNTNKIEPMKFGELIFNGNNLFYMYLDEEALMLSQINDGELVMENEPYEIELVNENERIAETMERSLQLIWWYDNYYLLSGKQKIRYQGEDGREKSREVNFFTKIKVDDFI
;
A
#
# COMPACT_ATOMS: atom_id res chain seq x y z
N MET A 1 20.87 -6.64 0.75
CA MET A 1 21.59 -7.89 1.13
C MET A 1 23.00 -7.84 0.59
N PRO A 2 24.03 -8.27 1.34
CA PRO A 2 25.41 -8.34 0.85
C PRO A 2 25.53 -9.27 -0.38
N GLU A 3 26.28 -8.86 -1.40
CA GLU A 3 26.43 -9.60 -2.68
C GLU A 3 26.79 -11.08 -2.50
N LYS A 4 27.73 -11.38 -1.59
CA LYS A 4 28.17 -12.76 -1.32
C LYS A 4 27.04 -13.68 -0.85
N VAL A 5 26.03 -13.14 -0.17
CA VAL A 5 24.86 -13.90 0.30
C VAL A 5 23.91 -14.17 -0.85
N GLN A 6 23.72 -13.19 -1.74
CA GLN A 6 22.90 -13.34 -2.95
C GLN A 6 23.48 -14.40 -3.87
N GLU A 7 24.80 -14.37 -4.10
CA GLU A 7 25.48 -15.32 -4.99
C GLU A 7 25.40 -16.77 -4.47
N LYS A 8 25.58 -16.97 -3.15
CA LYS A 8 25.40 -18.29 -2.52
C LYS A 8 23.96 -18.78 -2.65
N ARG A 9 22.97 -17.90 -2.45
CA ARG A 9 21.54 -18.24 -2.59
C ARG A 9 21.22 -18.60 -4.03
N TRP A 10 21.75 -17.86 -5.00
CA TRP A 10 21.60 -18.11 -6.42
C TRP A 10 22.18 -19.47 -6.84
N LYS A 11 23.42 -19.77 -6.43
CA LYS A 11 24.04 -21.10 -6.67
C LYS A 11 23.20 -22.24 -6.10
N ARG A 12 22.59 -22.04 -4.92
CA ARG A 12 21.71 -23.04 -4.30
C ARG A 12 20.41 -23.23 -5.06
N ILE A 13 19.79 -22.16 -5.54
CA ILE A 13 18.57 -22.21 -6.37
C ILE A 13 18.88 -22.89 -7.69
N LYS A 14 19.94 -22.48 -8.39
CA LYS A 14 20.37 -23.07 -9.67
C LYS A 14 20.58 -24.59 -9.56
N LYS A 15 21.32 -25.05 -8.55
CA LYS A 15 21.53 -26.49 -8.29
C LYS A 15 20.24 -27.27 -8.01
N ARG A 16 19.18 -26.62 -7.50
CA ARG A 16 17.86 -27.25 -7.31
C ARG A 16 17.09 -27.33 -8.62
N LEU A 17 17.11 -26.25 -9.41
CA LEU A 17 16.51 -26.20 -10.74
C LEU A 17 17.14 -27.25 -11.67
N ASP A 18 18.47 -27.35 -11.69
CA ASP A 18 19.22 -28.35 -12.49
C ASP A 18 18.87 -29.80 -12.11
N LYS A 19 18.41 -30.03 -10.88
CA LYS A 19 17.96 -31.34 -10.38
C LYS A 19 16.46 -31.60 -10.62
N GLY A 20 15.80 -30.75 -11.41
CA GLY A 20 14.35 -30.82 -11.67
C GLY A 20 13.48 -30.57 -10.43
N LYS A 21 14.04 -30.00 -9.35
CA LYS A 21 13.28 -29.77 -8.12
C LYS A 21 12.47 -28.48 -8.24
N ASN A 22 11.15 -28.60 -8.13
CA ASN A 22 10.27 -27.46 -8.02
C ASN A 22 10.63 -26.64 -6.76
N THR A 23 10.90 -25.34 -6.95
CA THR A 23 11.17 -24.41 -5.86
C THR A 23 9.98 -23.45 -5.81
N PRO A 24 8.99 -23.70 -4.93
CA PRO A 24 7.79 -22.88 -4.90
C PRO A 24 8.16 -21.46 -4.48
N ILE A 25 7.85 -20.49 -5.34
CA ILE A 25 7.85 -19.07 -4.99
C ILE A 25 6.53 -18.84 -4.25
N ARG A 26 6.61 -18.39 -3.00
CA ARG A 26 5.41 -18.10 -2.20
C ARG A 26 4.85 -16.76 -2.63
N ASN A 27 3.93 -16.81 -3.58
CA ASN A 27 3.16 -15.68 -4.04
C ASN A 27 1.77 -15.74 -3.41
N VAL A 28 1.29 -14.61 -2.95
CA VAL A 28 -0.07 -14.43 -2.44
C VAL A 28 -0.73 -13.37 -3.32
N VAL A 29 -1.91 -13.69 -3.85
CA VAL A 29 -2.81 -12.73 -4.48
C VAL A 29 -4.03 -12.62 -3.57
N VAL A 30 -4.43 -11.40 -3.25
CA VAL A 30 -5.58 -11.12 -2.37
C VAL A 30 -6.48 -10.11 -3.05
N THR A 31 -7.75 -10.43 -3.20
CA THR A 31 -8.75 -9.49 -3.70
C THR A 31 -9.07 -8.48 -2.61
N ARG A 32 -8.81 -7.20 -2.91
CA ARG A 32 -9.02 -6.09 -1.97
C ARG A 32 -10.37 -5.45 -2.14
N GLU A 33 -10.80 -5.30 -3.39
CA GLU A 33 -11.97 -4.54 -3.74
C GLU A 33 -12.56 -5.03 -5.05
N ILE A 34 -13.89 -4.95 -5.16
CA ILE A 34 -14.64 -5.16 -6.38
C ILE A 34 -15.59 -3.97 -6.53
N GLN A 35 -15.46 -3.23 -7.62
CA GLN A 35 -16.34 -2.10 -7.96
C GLN A 35 -17.24 -2.47 -9.13
N ALA A 36 -18.55 -2.30 -8.98
CA ALA A 36 -19.53 -2.52 -10.04
C ALA A 36 -20.01 -1.17 -10.59
N ILE A 37 -19.72 -0.88 -11.86
CA ILE A 37 -20.04 0.40 -12.52
C ILE A 37 -20.48 0.12 -13.95
N ASN A 38 -21.65 0.65 -14.35
CA ASN A 38 -22.16 0.61 -15.73
C ASN A 38 -22.16 -0.79 -16.37
N GLY A 39 -22.46 -1.84 -15.60
CA GLY A 39 -22.44 -3.22 -16.10
C GLY A 39 -21.05 -3.88 -16.09
N TYR A 40 -20.00 -3.15 -15.71
CA TYR A 40 -18.66 -3.72 -15.56
C TYR A 40 -18.32 -4.00 -14.10
N TYR A 41 -17.47 -4.99 -13.89
CA TYR A 41 -16.89 -5.34 -12.59
C TYR A 41 -15.37 -5.15 -12.64
N LEU A 42 -14.87 -4.12 -11.96
CA LEU A 42 -13.45 -3.95 -11.74
C LEU A 42 -13.03 -4.69 -10.47
N ILE A 43 -12.07 -5.60 -10.61
CA ILE A 43 -11.48 -6.36 -9.51
C ILE A 43 -10.06 -5.84 -9.27
N TYR A 44 -9.79 -5.41 -8.03
CA TYR A 44 -8.45 -5.04 -7.59
C TYR A 44 -7.86 -6.09 -6.64
N ASN A 45 -6.67 -6.57 -6.99
CA ASN A 45 -5.90 -7.51 -6.20
C ASN A 45 -4.52 -6.95 -5.82
N ASP A 46 -4.07 -7.26 -4.61
CA ASP A 46 -2.66 -7.10 -4.23
C ASP A 46 -1.91 -8.41 -4.42
N HIS A 47 -0.77 -8.34 -5.12
CA HIS A 47 0.18 -9.44 -5.25
C HIS A 47 1.40 -9.17 -4.37
N PHE A 48 1.64 -10.03 -3.38
CA PHE A 48 2.79 -9.89 -2.48
C PHE A 48 3.37 -11.24 -2.04
N THR A 49 4.54 -11.18 -1.41
CA THR A 49 5.17 -12.34 -0.75
C THR A 49 5.27 -12.09 0.75
N SER A 50 5.04 -13.13 1.55
CA SER A 50 5.15 -13.07 3.01
C SER A 50 6.45 -13.73 3.46
N SER A 51 7.20 -13.07 4.35
CA SER A 51 8.36 -13.67 5.03
C SER A 51 7.94 -14.83 5.95
N SER A 52 6.70 -14.81 6.42
CA SER A 52 6.10 -15.80 7.30
C SER A 52 5.45 -16.94 6.54
N SER A 53 5.65 -18.17 7.02
CA SER A 53 4.91 -19.34 6.54
C SER A 53 3.48 -19.43 7.09
N LYS A 54 3.10 -18.55 8.03
CA LYS A 54 1.81 -18.60 8.73
C LYS A 54 0.76 -17.66 8.14
N TYR A 55 1.11 -16.87 7.12
CA TYR A 55 0.15 -15.98 6.50
C TYR A 55 -0.95 -16.80 5.79
N VAL A 56 -2.19 -16.59 6.20
CA VAL A 56 -3.39 -17.11 5.54
C VAL A 56 -4.17 -15.89 5.05
N PRO A 57 -4.32 -15.68 3.73
CA PRO A 57 -5.20 -14.64 3.23
C PRO A 57 -6.62 -14.99 3.69
N ARG A 58 -7.18 -14.19 4.60
CA ARG A 58 -8.61 -14.26 4.88
C ARG A 58 -9.31 -13.40 3.84
N ASP A 59 -9.59 -14.01 2.70
CA ASP A 59 -10.52 -13.46 1.70
C ASP A 59 -11.93 -13.41 2.31
N GLY A 60 -12.61 -12.27 2.14
CA GLY A 60 -14.04 -12.13 2.38
C GLY A 60 -14.50 -11.86 3.82
N MET A 61 -15.50 -10.97 3.93
CA MET A 61 -16.32 -10.56 5.09
C MET A 61 -15.60 -9.98 6.33
N TYR A 62 -14.33 -10.33 6.55
CA TYR A 62 -13.49 -9.85 7.66
C TYR A 62 -12.23 -9.12 7.18
N ALA A 63 -12.16 -8.82 5.87
CA ALA A 63 -11.10 -8.02 5.26
C ALA A 63 -11.25 -6.50 5.54
N SER A 64 -12.34 -6.08 6.20
CA SER A 64 -12.51 -4.68 6.58
C SER A 64 -11.48 -4.28 7.64
N ASN A 65 -10.77 -3.18 7.35
CA ASN A 65 -9.81 -2.51 8.24
C ASN A 65 -10.35 -2.30 9.67
N PHE A 66 -11.68 -2.32 9.83
CA PHE A 66 -12.42 -2.18 11.07
C PHE A 66 -11.99 -3.17 12.16
N TYR A 67 -11.69 -4.43 11.83
CA TYR A 67 -11.34 -5.43 12.86
C TYR A 67 -9.89 -5.36 13.32
N ARG A 68 -8.97 -4.78 12.52
CA ARG A 68 -7.57 -4.56 12.93
C ARG A 68 -7.36 -3.23 13.64
N LEU A 69 -8.14 -2.20 13.28
CA LEU A 69 -8.07 -0.87 13.87
C LEU A 69 -8.99 -0.67 15.08
N ASN A 70 -9.77 -1.68 15.50
CA ASN A 70 -10.70 -1.52 16.60
C ASN A 70 -9.96 -1.17 17.90
N PRO A 71 -10.11 0.06 18.44
CA PRO A 71 -9.45 0.47 19.68
C PRO A 71 -9.95 -0.35 20.88
N MET A 72 -11.14 -0.95 20.80
CA MET A 72 -11.68 -1.85 21.84
C MET A 72 -11.09 -3.27 21.78
N MET A 73 -10.45 -3.66 20.67
CA MET A 73 -9.62 -4.87 20.58
C MET A 73 -8.12 -4.57 20.76
N GLY A 74 -7.76 -3.31 21.02
CA GLY A 74 -6.40 -2.83 21.31
C GLY A 74 -5.90 -3.16 22.72
N GLY A 75 -6.35 -4.27 23.32
CA GLY A 75 -6.04 -4.65 24.70
C GLY A 75 -5.32 -5.99 24.90
N TYR A 76 -5.14 -6.80 23.85
CA TYR A 76 -4.45 -8.09 23.95
C TYR A 76 -3.25 -8.24 23.00
N GLY A 77 -2.81 -7.13 22.40
CA GLY A 77 -1.56 -7.02 21.67
C GLY A 77 -0.47 -6.43 22.54
N GLY A 78 0.43 -7.26 23.06
CA GLY A 78 1.84 -6.88 23.19
C GLY A 78 2.44 -6.69 24.58
N THR A 79 1.70 -6.33 25.63
CA THR A 79 2.33 -6.03 26.96
C THR A 79 1.62 -6.56 28.20
N TYR A 80 0.33 -6.91 28.14
CA TYR A 80 -0.45 -7.32 29.33
C TYR A 80 -1.08 -8.71 29.23
N ASN A 81 -0.70 -9.52 28.25
CA ASN A 81 -1.14 -10.90 28.19
C ASN A 81 -0.14 -11.78 28.99
N PRO A 82 -0.58 -12.49 30.04
CA PRO A 82 0.30 -13.22 30.96
C PRO A 82 1.11 -14.35 30.29
N LEU A 83 0.73 -14.76 29.07
CA LEU A 83 1.50 -15.70 28.26
C LEU A 83 2.76 -15.07 27.60
N TRP A 84 2.86 -13.74 27.53
CA TRP A 84 4.00 -13.01 26.95
C TRP A 84 5.08 -12.65 27.99
N LEU A 85 4.80 -12.90 29.26
CA LEU A 85 5.77 -12.75 30.36
C LEU A 85 6.65 -13.99 30.52
N ASP A 86 6.33 -15.13 29.88
CA ASP A 86 7.17 -16.34 29.90
C ASP A 86 8.37 -16.20 28.93
N PRO A 87 9.63 -16.19 29.45
CA PRO A 87 10.83 -16.09 28.62
C PRO A 87 10.99 -17.24 27.61
N ARG A 88 10.33 -18.38 27.82
CA ARG A 88 10.38 -19.55 26.91
C ARG A 88 9.59 -19.33 25.62
N LEU A 89 8.58 -18.47 25.64
CA LEU A 89 7.77 -18.09 24.47
C LEU A 89 8.36 -16.91 23.69
N ARG A 90 9.46 -16.31 24.17
CA ARG A 90 10.18 -15.22 23.50
C ARG A 90 11.10 -15.67 22.36
N SER A 91 11.04 -16.94 21.96
CA SER A 91 11.84 -17.43 20.84
C SER A 91 11.22 -16.96 19.51
N ALA A 92 11.83 -15.91 18.95
CA ALA A 92 11.64 -15.43 17.58
C ALA A 92 10.20 -15.01 17.22
N GLN A 93 9.74 -13.88 17.77
CA GLN A 93 8.84 -13.03 16.98
C GLN A 93 9.63 -12.54 15.76
N THR A 94 9.56 -13.30 14.67
CA THR A 94 9.87 -12.74 13.36
C THR A 94 8.81 -11.70 13.10
N LEU A 95 9.21 -10.43 12.92
CA LEU A 95 8.31 -9.44 12.34
C LEU A 95 7.97 -9.96 10.94
N ASP A 96 6.72 -10.34 10.75
CA ASP A 96 6.22 -10.73 9.45
C ASP A 96 6.32 -9.50 8.54
N GLN A 97 7.02 -9.66 7.42
CA GLN A 97 7.22 -8.62 6.42
C GLN A 97 6.52 -9.07 5.15
N TYR A 98 5.73 -8.15 4.60
CA TYR A 98 4.97 -8.34 3.38
C TYR A 98 5.60 -7.52 2.30
N LYS A 99 6.13 -8.20 1.30
CA LYS A 99 6.81 -7.58 0.18
C LYS A 99 5.83 -7.52 -0.99
N PHE A 100 5.26 -6.36 -1.22
CA PHE A 100 4.32 -6.10 -2.30
C PHE A 100 5.06 -6.06 -3.63
N LEU A 101 4.54 -6.80 -4.59
CA LEU A 101 5.13 -6.99 -5.91
C LEU A 101 4.37 -6.20 -6.97
N ALA A 102 3.04 -6.32 -6.97
CA ALA A 102 2.20 -5.67 -7.97
C ALA A 102 0.78 -5.38 -7.44
N ALA A 103 0.16 -4.34 -7.99
CA ALA A 103 -1.28 -4.12 -7.95
C ALA A 103 -1.87 -4.66 -9.26
N GLN A 104 -2.86 -5.54 -9.17
CA GLN A 104 -3.48 -6.19 -10.34
C GLN A 104 -4.93 -5.77 -10.47
N PHE A 105 -5.34 -5.47 -11.70
CA PHE A 105 -6.67 -4.98 -12.05
C PHE A 105 -7.24 -5.86 -13.15
N ILE A 106 -8.48 -6.28 -13.01
CA ILE A 106 -9.21 -7.04 -14.03
C ILE A 106 -10.56 -6.38 -14.20
N LEU A 107 -10.89 -5.96 -15.41
CA LEU A 107 -12.21 -5.47 -15.77
C LEU A 107 -13.00 -6.59 -16.45
N LEU A 108 -14.17 -6.91 -15.90
CA LEU A 108 -15.09 -7.88 -16.47
C LEU A 108 -16.35 -7.18 -16.99
N ASP A 109 -16.95 -7.70 -18.05
CA ASP A 109 -18.30 -7.31 -18.50
C ASP A 109 -19.40 -8.00 -17.65
N GLU A 110 -20.68 -7.70 -17.95
CA GLU A 110 -21.83 -8.28 -17.25
C GLU A 110 -21.90 -9.81 -17.35
N ASP A 111 -21.35 -10.37 -18.43
CA ASP A 111 -21.32 -11.81 -18.72
C ASP A 111 -20.10 -12.50 -18.05
N GLY A 112 -19.18 -11.72 -17.46
CA GLY A 112 -17.96 -12.20 -16.81
C GLY A 112 -16.78 -12.41 -17.75
N ASN A 113 -16.84 -11.92 -18.99
CA ASN A 113 -15.69 -11.93 -19.91
C ASN A 113 -14.71 -10.83 -19.52
N ILE A 114 -13.42 -11.11 -19.69
CA ILE A 114 -12.35 -10.12 -19.46
C ILE A 114 -12.38 -9.09 -20.58
N VAL A 115 -12.62 -7.83 -20.21
CA VAL A 115 -12.48 -6.67 -21.10
C VAL A 115 -11.00 -6.32 -21.24
N TRP A 116 -10.31 -6.18 -20.10
CA TRP A 116 -8.86 -6.05 -20.01
C TRP A 116 -8.35 -6.46 -18.63
N ASP A 117 -7.07 -6.81 -18.56
CA ASP A 117 -6.33 -7.05 -17.33
C ASP A 117 -5.01 -6.27 -17.34
N ASN A 118 -4.68 -5.62 -16.22
CA ASN A 118 -3.49 -4.80 -16.07
C ASN A 118 -2.79 -5.07 -14.74
N SER A 119 -1.48 -4.83 -14.70
CA SER A 119 -0.70 -4.94 -13.47
C SER A 119 0.32 -3.82 -13.37
N LEU A 120 0.37 -3.16 -12.23
CA LEU A 120 1.35 -2.12 -11.90
C LEU A 120 2.40 -2.67 -10.95
N SER A 121 3.68 -2.44 -11.22
CA SER A 121 4.77 -2.87 -10.35
C SER A 121 4.82 -2.01 -9.08
N LEU A 122 4.94 -2.60 -7.89
CA LEU A 122 5.03 -1.88 -6.62
C LEU A 122 6.47 -1.83 -6.06
N ASN A 123 7.47 -1.91 -6.94
CA ASN A 123 8.89 -1.78 -6.62
C ASN A 123 9.38 -2.56 -5.40
N ASN A 124 8.75 -3.71 -5.11
CA ASN A 124 9.18 -4.60 -4.04
C ASN A 124 9.10 -3.99 -2.63
N THR A 125 8.18 -3.03 -2.41
CA THR A 125 8.02 -2.30 -1.13
C THR A 125 7.61 -3.24 0.00
N ASN A 126 8.24 -3.07 1.17
CA ASN A 126 7.96 -3.87 2.36
C ASN A 126 7.00 -3.14 3.30
N LYS A 127 5.93 -3.82 3.70
CA LYS A 127 5.02 -3.35 4.76
C LYS A 127 5.00 -4.37 5.91
N ILE A 128 4.73 -3.87 7.11
CA ILE A 128 4.61 -4.70 8.32
C ILE A 128 3.26 -5.44 8.32
N GLU A 129 2.26 -4.90 7.64
CA GLU A 129 0.93 -5.46 7.57
C GLU A 129 0.49 -5.70 6.13
N PRO A 130 -0.22 -6.80 5.83
CA PRO A 130 -0.73 -7.12 4.50
C PRO A 130 -2.09 -6.43 4.27
N MET A 131 -2.14 -5.11 4.46
CA MET A 131 -3.33 -4.29 4.20
C MET A 131 -3.43 -3.90 2.72
N LYS A 132 -4.57 -3.35 2.30
CA LYS A 132 -4.73 -2.75 0.97
C LYS A 132 -3.57 -1.78 0.72
N PHE A 133 -2.79 -1.99 -0.34
CA PHE A 133 -1.54 -1.26 -0.55
C PHE A 133 -1.74 0.18 -1.01
N GLY A 134 -2.71 0.38 -1.93
CA GLY A 134 -3.04 1.67 -2.50
C GLY A 134 -4.54 1.81 -2.72
N GLU A 135 -4.97 3.02 -3.00
CA GLU A 135 -6.36 3.40 -3.23
C GLU A 135 -6.63 3.55 -4.72
N LEU A 136 -7.86 3.28 -5.15
CA LEU A 136 -8.22 3.36 -6.56
C LEU A 136 -9.50 4.16 -6.77
N ILE A 137 -9.57 4.80 -7.93
CA ILE A 137 -10.74 5.48 -8.46
C ILE A 137 -10.97 4.92 -9.85
N PHE A 138 -12.18 4.45 -10.11
CA PHE A 138 -12.59 3.98 -11.43
C PHE A 138 -13.90 4.64 -11.83
N ASN A 139 -13.93 5.25 -13.01
CA ASN A 139 -15.11 5.93 -13.53
C ASN A 139 -15.78 5.21 -14.72
N GLY A 140 -15.31 4.00 -15.06
CA GLY A 140 -15.79 3.20 -16.18
C GLY A 140 -14.76 3.05 -17.31
N ASN A 141 -13.98 4.10 -17.56
CA ASN A 141 -12.95 4.10 -18.61
C ASN A 141 -11.56 4.33 -18.01
N ASN A 142 -11.46 5.31 -17.11
CA ASN A 142 -10.24 5.67 -16.42
C ASN A 142 -10.16 5.02 -15.04
N LEU A 143 -9.01 4.38 -14.80
CA LEU A 143 -8.57 3.88 -13.50
C LEU A 143 -7.38 4.72 -13.04
N PHE A 144 -7.54 5.37 -11.88
CA PHE A 144 -6.43 5.97 -11.13
C PHE A 144 -6.09 5.08 -9.95
N TYR A 145 -4.80 4.82 -9.76
CA TYR A 145 -4.28 4.09 -8.62
C TYR A 145 -3.24 4.96 -7.91
N MET A 146 -3.46 5.22 -6.62
CA MET A 146 -2.58 6.07 -5.82
C MET A 146 -2.15 5.36 -4.55
N TYR A 147 -0.87 5.45 -4.20
CA TYR A 147 -0.36 4.89 -2.95
C TYR A 147 0.74 5.77 -2.33
N LEU A 148 1.04 5.49 -1.06
CA LEU A 148 2.13 6.12 -0.32
C LEU A 148 3.38 5.26 -0.34
N ASP A 149 4.44 5.80 -0.93
CA ASP A 149 5.81 5.28 -0.83
C ASP A 149 6.63 6.21 0.05
N GLU A 150 6.89 5.79 1.29
CA GLU A 150 7.42 6.64 2.34
C GLU A 150 6.56 7.92 2.50
N GLU A 151 7.09 9.09 2.14
CA GLU A 151 6.40 10.38 2.18
C GLU A 151 5.82 10.80 0.82
N ALA A 152 6.18 10.10 -0.27
CA ALA A 152 5.76 10.45 -1.62
C ALA A 152 4.42 9.79 -1.98
N LEU A 153 3.57 10.55 -2.67
CA LEU A 153 2.43 9.98 -3.37
C LEU A 153 2.89 9.51 -4.74
N MET A 154 2.49 8.29 -5.07
CA MET A 154 2.75 7.68 -6.36
C MET A 154 1.41 7.48 -7.06
N LEU A 155 1.28 7.99 -8.28
CA LEU A 155 0.07 7.90 -9.10
C LEU A 155 0.33 7.05 -10.33
N SER A 156 -0.64 6.23 -10.68
CA SER A 156 -0.72 5.54 -11.96
C SER A 156 -2.09 5.77 -12.58
N GLN A 157 -2.13 5.82 -13.92
CA GLN A 157 -3.37 5.94 -14.67
C GLN A 157 -3.40 4.88 -15.78
N ILE A 158 -4.54 4.19 -15.88
CA ILE A 158 -4.89 3.30 -16.97
C ILE A 158 -6.18 3.84 -17.59
N ASN A 159 -6.20 4.05 -18.91
CA ASN A 159 -7.36 4.53 -19.66
C ASN A 159 -7.77 3.46 -20.69
N ASP A 160 -8.99 2.94 -20.59
CA ASP A 160 -9.54 1.91 -21.48
C ASP A 160 -8.62 0.69 -21.67
N GLY A 161 -7.89 0.34 -20.60
CA GLY A 161 -6.93 -0.78 -20.58
C GLY A 161 -5.52 -0.42 -21.04
N GLU A 162 -5.27 0.80 -21.52
CA GLU A 162 -3.94 1.28 -21.89
C GLU A 162 -3.27 1.99 -20.71
N LEU A 163 -2.01 1.65 -20.44
CA LEU A 163 -1.20 2.28 -19.40
C LEU A 163 -0.75 3.68 -19.87
N VAL A 164 -1.24 4.71 -19.20
CA VAL A 164 -0.92 6.12 -19.47
C VAL A 164 0.30 6.56 -18.65
N MET A 165 0.31 6.16 -17.39
CA MET A 165 1.26 6.58 -16.36
C MET A 165 1.44 5.45 -15.36
N GLU A 166 2.69 5.14 -15.02
CA GLU A 166 3.03 4.13 -14.00
C GLU A 166 3.93 4.74 -12.92
N ASN A 167 3.44 4.75 -11.70
CA ASN A 167 4.17 5.15 -10.49
C ASN A 167 4.91 6.50 -10.64
N GLU A 168 4.23 7.50 -11.18
CA GLU A 168 4.80 8.85 -11.25
C GLU A 168 4.56 9.58 -9.91
N PRO A 169 5.56 10.31 -9.39
CA PRO A 169 5.38 11.13 -8.20
C PRO A 169 4.27 12.17 -8.39
N TYR A 170 3.33 12.24 -7.45
CA TYR A 170 2.28 13.24 -7.43
C TYR A 170 2.57 14.28 -6.35
N GLU A 171 2.94 15.49 -6.78
CA GLU A 171 3.23 16.58 -5.85
C GLU A 171 1.95 17.23 -5.31
N ILE A 172 1.97 17.59 -4.04
CA ILE A 172 0.89 18.33 -3.38
C ILE A 172 1.43 19.71 -3.04
N GLU A 173 0.75 20.75 -3.54
CA GLU A 173 1.06 22.12 -3.18
C GLU A 173 0.64 22.45 -1.75
N LEU A 174 1.45 23.26 -1.07
CA LEU A 174 1.09 23.81 0.23
C LEU A 174 0.10 24.95 0.05
N VAL A 175 -0.86 25.06 0.98
CA VAL A 175 -1.90 26.11 0.97
C VAL A 175 -1.32 27.53 1.10
N ASN A 176 -0.11 27.67 1.65
CA ASN A 176 0.50 28.97 1.92
C ASN A 176 1.95 29.03 1.44
N GLU A 177 2.25 29.93 0.50
CA GLU A 177 3.57 30.09 -0.14
C GLU A 177 4.69 30.46 0.84
N ASN A 178 4.34 31.08 1.98
CA ASN A 178 5.31 31.49 3.00
C ASN A 178 5.60 30.41 4.06
N GLU A 179 4.91 29.27 3.99
CA GLU A 179 5.12 28.14 4.88
C GLU A 179 5.93 27.06 4.17
N ARG A 180 6.82 26.40 4.91
CA ARG A 180 7.56 25.23 4.40
C ARG A 180 7.32 24.03 5.30
N ILE A 181 7.03 22.88 4.70
CA ILE A 181 7.07 21.59 5.40
C ILE A 181 8.52 21.35 5.80
N ALA A 182 8.76 21.21 7.09
CA ALA A 182 10.07 20.85 7.61
C ALA A 182 10.23 19.35 7.83
N GLU A 183 9.14 18.67 8.15
CA GLU A 183 9.12 17.23 8.41
C GLU A 183 7.69 16.70 8.24
N THR A 184 7.56 15.57 7.56
CA THR A 184 6.32 14.81 7.49
C THR A 184 6.47 13.55 8.33
N MET A 185 5.52 13.29 9.22
CA MET A 185 5.59 12.09 10.05
C MET A 185 4.99 10.91 9.26
N GLU A 186 5.82 10.18 8.52
CA GLU A 186 5.44 9.06 7.63
C GLU A 186 4.41 8.11 8.27
N ARG A 187 4.65 7.67 9.51
CA ARG A 187 3.77 6.72 10.24
C ARG A 187 2.37 7.25 10.53
N SER A 188 2.15 8.55 10.42
CA SER A 188 0.85 9.19 10.61
C SER A 188 0.08 9.41 9.31
N LEU A 189 0.72 9.22 8.16
CA LEU A 189 0.10 9.43 6.86
C LEU A 189 -0.96 8.36 6.60
N GLN A 190 -2.11 8.80 6.13
CA GLN A 190 -3.21 7.96 5.73
C GLN A 190 -3.81 8.50 4.44
N LEU A 191 -3.77 7.67 3.39
CA LEU A 191 -4.43 7.89 2.11
C LEU A 191 -5.67 7.00 2.05
N ILE A 192 -6.82 7.58 1.69
CA ILE A 192 -8.06 6.84 1.43
C ILE A 192 -8.73 7.39 0.16
N TRP A 193 -9.45 6.53 -0.56
CA TRP A 193 -10.47 7.02 -1.49
C TRP A 193 -11.57 7.74 -0.70
N TRP A 194 -12.10 8.86 -1.23
CA TRP A 194 -13.13 9.64 -0.57
C TRP A 194 -14.49 9.60 -1.28
N TYR A 195 -14.64 10.33 -2.39
CA TYR A 195 -15.82 10.30 -3.25
C TYR A 195 -15.43 10.73 -4.66
N ASP A 196 -16.19 10.26 -5.66
CA ASP A 196 -15.97 10.62 -7.06
C ASP A 196 -14.49 10.47 -7.45
N ASN A 197 -13.87 11.50 -8.02
CA ASN A 197 -12.46 11.55 -8.39
C ASN A 197 -11.55 12.18 -7.31
N TYR A 198 -11.92 12.07 -6.03
CA TYR A 198 -11.14 12.59 -4.92
C TYR A 198 -10.56 11.49 -4.02
N TYR A 199 -9.26 11.62 -3.73
CA TYR A 199 -8.62 11.00 -2.58
C TYR A 199 -8.58 11.97 -1.40
N LEU A 200 -8.46 11.42 -0.19
CA LEU A 200 -8.17 12.18 1.02
C LEU A 200 -6.83 11.70 1.59
N LEU A 201 -5.88 12.62 1.70
CA LEU A 201 -4.64 12.43 2.44
C LEU A 201 -4.74 13.16 3.78
N SER A 202 -4.35 12.48 4.84
CA SER A 202 -4.27 13.06 6.18
C SER A 202 -3.02 12.61 6.91
N GLY A 203 -2.59 13.39 7.92
CA GLY A 203 -1.46 13.02 8.75
C GLY A 203 -0.94 14.18 9.60
N LYS A 204 0.28 14.03 10.09
CA LYS A 204 0.99 15.02 10.91
C LYS A 204 2.19 15.58 10.18
N GLN A 205 2.33 16.90 10.25
CA GLN A 205 3.46 17.62 9.69
C GLN A 205 3.99 18.66 10.67
N LYS A 206 5.29 18.93 10.57
CA LYS A 206 5.93 20.06 11.23
C LYS A 206 6.15 21.15 10.20
N ILE A 207 5.53 22.30 10.42
CA ILE A 207 5.61 23.47 9.54
C ILE A 207 6.56 24.49 10.15
N ARG A 208 7.48 25.02 9.34
CA ARG A 208 8.30 26.18 9.69
C ARG A 208 7.74 27.44 9.04
N TYR A 209 7.72 28.51 9.81
CA TYR A 209 7.22 29.82 9.41
C TYR A 209 8.05 30.93 10.05
N GLN A 210 8.07 32.12 9.43
CA GLN A 210 8.64 33.32 10.04
C GLN A 210 7.60 33.99 10.92
N GLY A 211 7.91 34.19 12.20
CA GLY A 211 7.07 34.99 13.10
C GLY A 211 7.16 36.49 12.81
N GLU A 212 6.24 37.28 13.35
CA GLU A 212 6.25 38.76 13.24
C GLU A 212 7.54 39.41 13.77
N ASP A 213 8.26 38.70 14.64
CA ASP A 213 9.58 39.05 15.18
C ASP A 213 10.75 38.71 14.25
N GLY A 214 10.48 38.23 13.03
CA GLY A 214 11.48 37.81 12.04
C GLY A 214 12.21 36.51 12.41
N ARG A 215 11.83 35.85 13.51
CA ARG A 215 12.44 34.60 13.98
C ARG A 215 11.74 33.39 13.36
N GLU A 216 12.53 32.38 13.00
CA GLU A 216 12.01 31.09 12.54
C GLU A 216 11.34 30.37 13.72
N LYS A 217 10.07 30.01 13.52
CA LYS A 217 9.27 29.24 14.48
C LYS A 217 8.77 27.97 13.80
N SER A 218 8.47 26.96 14.60
CA SER A 218 7.90 25.70 14.11
C SER A 218 6.66 25.31 14.90
N ARG A 219 5.67 24.73 14.21
CA ARG A 219 4.47 24.15 14.84
C ARG A 219 4.20 22.78 14.24
N GLU A 220 3.65 21.89 15.05
CA GLU A 220 3.09 20.62 14.58
C GLU A 220 1.61 20.83 14.25
N VAL A 221 1.18 20.30 13.11
CA VAL A 221 -0.21 20.37 12.66
C VAL A 221 -0.68 18.99 12.24
N ASN A 222 -1.97 18.73 12.45
CA ASN A 222 -2.66 17.66 11.75
C ASN A 222 -3.28 18.28 10.49
N PHE A 223 -3.11 17.64 9.34
CA PHE A 223 -3.63 18.13 8.08
C PHE A 223 -4.61 17.14 7.44
N PHE A 224 -5.49 17.68 6.62
CA PHE A 224 -6.39 16.95 5.74
C PHE A 224 -6.39 17.65 4.39
N THR A 225 -5.97 16.94 3.35
CA THR A 225 -5.88 17.45 1.99
C THR A 225 -6.70 16.58 1.07
N LYS A 226 -7.65 17.20 0.37
CA LYS A 226 -8.33 16.54 -0.75
C LYS A 226 -7.42 16.59 -1.97
N ILE A 227 -7.32 15.48 -2.68
CA ILE A 227 -6.54 15.38 -3.91
C ILE A 227 -7.51 15.01 -5.02
N LYS A 228 -7.66 15.91 -5.98
CA LYS A 228 -8.46 15.67 -7.18
C LYS A 228 -7.56 15.06 -8.24
N VAL A 229 -7.98 13.97 -8.86
CA VAL A 229 -7.34 13.45 -10.07
C VAL A 229 -8.25 13.72 -11.26
N ASP A 230 -7.69 14.34 -12.30
CA ASP A 230 -8.35 14.54 -13.58
C ASP A 230 -7.58 13.75 -14.64
N ASP A 231 -8.23 13.46 -15.77
CA ASP A 231 -7.59 12.73 -16.88
C ASP A 231 -6.32 13.46 -17.34
N PHE A 232 -5.20 12.74 -17.43
CA PHE A 232 -3.92 13.29 -17.89
C PHE A 232 -3.72 13.13 -19.41
N ILE A 233 -4.75 12.65 -20.13
CA ILE A 233 -4.81 12.58 -21.60
C ILE A 233 -5.62 13.75 -22.18
#